data_AF-A0A520AF44-F1
#
_entry.id   AF-A0A520AF44-F1
#
_cell.length_a   1.000
_cell.length_b   1.000
_cell.length_c   1.000
_cell.angle_alpha   90.00
_cell.angle_beta   90.00
_cell.angle_gamma   90.00
#
_symmetry.space_group_name_H-M   'P 1'
#
loop_
_entity.id
_entity.type
_entity.pdbx_description
1 polymer ?
#
loop_
_entity_poly.entity_id
_entity_poly.type
_entity_poly.pdbx_seq_one_letter_code
_entity_poly.pdbx_strand_id
1 'polypeptide(L)' 'MDYKIKLKDGTIQIIQIIATTFKKLKVWKLSFDSGKEIMLYKVGSQWLQRTEDSLEEAYVISIGAYIDRMDIA' A
#
# COMPACT_ATOMS: atom_id res chain seq x y z
N MET A 1 9.68 1.74 -4.39
CA MET A 1 8.93 2.45 -5.45
C MET A 1 8.17 3.56 -4.78
N ASP A 2 8.27 4.80 -5.26
CA ASP A 2 7.63 5.92 -4.58
C ASP A 2 6.25 6.18 -5.19
N TYR A 3 5.25 6.40 -4.34
CA TYR A 3 3.88 6.66 -4.75
C TYR A 3 3.34 7.87 -4.02
N LYS A 4 2.75 8.79 -4.77
CA LYS A 4 2.20 10.04 -4.24
C LYS A 4 0.72 9.83 -3.93
N ILE A 5 0.35 9.95 -2.66
CA ILE A 5 -1.05 9.93 -2.23
C ILE A 5 -1.51 11.33 -1.86
N LYS A 6 -2.75 11.66 -2.20
CA LYS A 6 -3.43 12.86 -1.71
C LYS A 6 -4.46 12.43 -0.66
N LEU A 7 -4.22 12.82 0.58
CA LEU A 7 -5.10 12.57 1.69
C LEU A 7 -6.37 13.44 1.62
N LYS A 8 -7.42 13.04 2.35
CA LYS A 8 -8.71 13.74 2.36
C LYS A 8 -8.64 15.18 2.86
N ASP A 9 -7.69 15.47 3.74
CA ASP A 9 -7.37 16.81 4.23
C ASP A 9 -6.67 17.69 3.18
N GLY A 10 -6.40 17.15 1.98
CA GLY A 10 -5.69 17.83 0.90
C GLY A 10 -4.17 17.67 0.97
N THR A 11 -3.64 17.08 2.05
CA THR A 11 -2.21 16.85 2.24
C THR A 11 -1.70 15.85 1.21
N ILE A 12 -0.54 16.15 0.66
CA ILE A 12 0.16 15.25 -0.25
C ILE A 12 1.25 14.56 0.54
N GLN A 13 1.29 13.24 0.50
CA GLN A 13 2.36 12.44 1.09
C GLN A 13 2.97 11.54 0.04
N ILE A 14 4.28 11.32 0.15
CA ILE A 14 4.98 10.31 -0.62
C ILE A 14 5.08 9.07 0.28
N ILE A 15 4.66 7.93 -0.26
CA ILE A 15 4.84 6.64 0.41
C ILE A 15 5.84 5.83 -0.37
N GLN A 16 6.74 5.18 0.35
CA GLN A 16 7.66 4.21 -0.22
C GLN A 16 7.00 2.83 -0.19
N ILE A 17 6.81 2.24 -1.36
CA ILE A 17 6.29 0.90 -1.54
C ILE A 17 7.45 -0.07 -1.72
N ILE A 18 7.52 -1.09 -0.85
CA ILE A 18 8.55 -2.11 -0.83
C ILE A 18 7.89 -3.48 -0.88
N ALA A 19 8.14 -4.24 -1.95
CA ALA A 19 7.72 -5.63 -2.02
C ALA A 19 8.60 -6.48 -1.08
N THR A 20 7.97 -7.31 -0.26
CA THR A 20 8.65 -8.22 0.66
C THR A 20 7.84 -9.50 0.86
N THR A 21 8.38 -10.43 1.65
CA THR A 21 7.70 -11.68 1.99
C THR A 21 7.45 -11.74 3.48
N PHE A 22 6.20 -11.96 3.89
CA PHE A 22 5.83 -12.18 5.28
C PHE A 22 5.17 -13.55 5.43
N LYS A 23 5.75 -14.45 6.24
CA LYS A 23 5.25 -15.83 6.42
C LYS A 23 4.92 -16.56 5.10
N LYS A 24 5.79 -16.41 4.09
CA LYS A 24 5.65 -16.94 2.71
C LYS A 24 4.58 -16.29 1.83
N LEU A 25 3.90 -15.24 2.30
CA LEU A 25 3.00 -14.44 1.50
C LEU A 25 3.75 -13.23 0.90
N LYS A 26 3.58 -12.97 -0.40
CA LYS A 26 4.03 -11.71 -1.03
C LYS A 26 3.20 -10.57 -0.45
N VAL A 27 3.87 -9.59 0.13
CA VAL A 27 3.25 -8.41 0.74
C VAL A 27 3.97 -7.15 0.27
N TRP A 28 3.28 -6.02 0.38
CA TRP A 28 3.82 -4.72 0.02
C TRP A 28 3.75 -3.80 1.23
N LYS A 29 4.93 -3.45 1.73
CA LYS A 29 5.08 -2.53 2.84
C LYS A 29 5.03 -1.11 2.30
N LEU A 30 4.17 -0.29 2.89
CA LEU A 30 4.04 1.13 2.65
C LEU A 30 4.71 1.85 3.81
N SER A 31 5.81 2.55 3.54
CA SER A 31 6.48 3.41 4.52
C SER A 31 6.10 4.85 4.25
N PHE A 32 5.56 5.52 5.26
CA PHE A 32 5.16 6.93 5.21
C PHE A 32 6.26 7.78 5.84
N ASP A 33 6.38 9.05 5.43
CA ASP A 33 7.35 10.00 5.99
C ASP A 33 7.18 10.21 7.51
N SER A 34 6.00 9.93 8.05
CA SER A 34 5.71 9.95 9.48
C SER A 34 6.35 8.79 10.27
N GLY A 35 7.01 7.85 9.60
CA GLY A 35 7.50 6.60 10.19
C GLY A 35 6.41 5.54 10.38
N LYS A 36 5.16 5.84 10.01
CA LYS A 36 4.08 4.84 9.99
C LYS A 36 4.35 3.84 8.88
N GLU A 37 4.13 2.56 9.18
CA GLU A 37 4.28 1.48 8.22
C GLU A 37 2.99 0.68 8.13
N ILE A 38 2.55 0.38 6.91
CA ILE A 38 1.32 -0.37 6.63
C ILE A 38 1.67 -1.52 5.71
N MET A 39 1.04 -2.69 5.87
CA MET A 39 1.27 -3.83 4.99
C MET A 39 0.03 -4.13 4.16
N LEU A 40 0.17 -4.08 2.85
CA LEU A 40 -0.82 -4.54 1.90
C LEU A 40 -0.52 -5.96 1.43
N TYR A 41 -1.58 -6.72 1.16
CA TYR A 41 -1.49 -8.04 0.53
C TYR A 41 -2.69 -8.24 -0.38
N LYS A 42 -2.54 -9.14 -1.35
CA LYS A 42 -3.56 -9.42 -2.36
C LYS A 42 -4.13 -10.82 -2.15
N VAL A 43 -5.45 -10.95 -2.15
CA VAL A 43 -6.17 -12.23 -2.11
C VAL A 43 -7.11 -12.28 -3.31
N GLY A 44 -6.79 -13.15 -4.28
CA GLY A 44 -7.48 -13.14 -5.57
C GLY A 44 -7.30 -11.80 -6.29
N SER A 45 -8.41 -11.10 -6.54
CA SER A 45 -8.41 -9.75 -7.12
C SER A 45 -8.51 -8.63 -6.08
N GLN A 46 -8.62 -8.95 -4.79
CA GLN A 46 -8.86 -7.97 -3.73
C GLN A 46 -7.56 -7.56 -3.03
N TRP A 47 -7.40 -6.27 -2.81
CA TRP A 47 -6.33 -5.68 -2.02
C TRP A 47 -6.80 -5.46 -0.58
N LEU A 48 -6.01 -5.94 0.37
CA LEU A 48 -6.30 -5.91 1.79
C LEU A 48 -5.09 -5.35 2.55
N GLN A 49 -5.34 -4.93 3.79
CA GLN A 49 -4.30 -4.53 4.76
C GLN A 49 -4.41 -5.37 6.03
N ARG A 50 -3.44 -5.28 6.94
CA ARG A 50 -3.58 -5.92 8.26
C ARG A 50 -4.70 -5.26 9.05
N THR A 51 -5.37 -6.00 9.92
CA THR A 51 -6.44 -5.45 10.78
C THR A 51 -5.96 -4.33 11.70
N GLU A 52 -4.67 -4.33 12.04
CA GLU A 52 -4.03 -3.29 12.87
C GLU A 52 -3.69 -2.03 12.07
N ASP A 53 -3.69 -2.12 10.74
CA ASP A 53 -3.47 -0.98 9.86
C ASP A 53 -4.79 -0.22 9.66
N SER A 54 -4.73 1.11 9.72
CA SER A 54 -5.90 1.99 9.63
C SER A 54 -5.84 2.88 8.37
N LEU A 55 -5.48 2.30 7.22
CA LEU A 55 -5.58 3.01 5.95
C LEU A 55 -7.03 2.95 5.46
N GLU A 56 -7.55 4.04 4.91
CA GLU A 56 -8.89 3.99 4.34
C GLU A 56 -8.94 3.07 3.10
N GLU A 57 -10.06 2.38 2.92
CA GLU A 57 -10.25 1.39 1.85
C GLU A 57 -9.95 1.98 0.46
N ALA A 58 -10.35 3.23 0.21
CA ALA A 58 -10.09 3.93 -1.05
C ALA A 58 -8.57 4.02 -1.37
N TYR A 59 -7.73 4.23 -0.35
CA TYR A 59 -6.28 4.25 -0.52
C TYR A 59 -5.71 2.85 -0.73
N VAL A 60 -6.21 1.85 -0.01
CA VAL A 60 -5.83 0.44 -0.23
C VAL A 60 -6.08 0.03 -1.68
N ILE A 61 -7.26 0.34 -2.21
CA ILE A 61 -7.64 0.06 -3.60
C ILE A 61 -6.74 0.83 -4.58
N SER A 62 -6.56 2.14 -4.37
CA SER A 62 -5.77 2.99 -5.27
C SER A 62 -4.30 2.56 -5.35
N ILE A 63 -3.68 2.31 -4.19
CA ILE A 63 -2.27 1.87 -4.09
C ILE A 63 -2.13 0.45 -4.67
N GLY A 64 -3.06 -0.45 -4.36
CA GLY A 64 -3.09 -1.79 -4.93
C GLY A 64 -3.16 -1.80 -6.46
N ALA A 65 -4.04 -0.98 -7.03
CA ALA A 65 -4.14 -0.83 -8.49
C ALA A 65 -2.89 -0.19 -9.11
N TYR A 66 -2.14 0.62 -8.36
CA TYR A 66 -0.84 1.10 -8.80
C TYR A 66 0.18 -0.05 -8.81
N ILE A 67 0.27 -0.83 -7.74
CA ILE A 67 1.15 -2.00 -7.65
C ILE A 67 0.87 -3.00 -8.78
N ASP A 68 -0.40 -3.31 -9.04
CA ASP A 68 -0.79 -4.22 -10.13
C ASP A 68 -0.28 -3.76 -11.50
N ARG A 69 -0.30 -2.45 -11.76
CA ARG A 69 0.24 -1.89 -13.02
C ARG A 69 1.75 -2.00 -13.11
N MET A 70 2.46 -2.04 -11.98
CA MET A 70 3.91 -2.18 -11.95
C MET A 70 4.38 -3.63 -12.03
N ASP A 71 3.61 -4.59 -11.51
CA ASP A 71 3.94 -6.04 -11.57
C ASP A 71 3.65 -6.63 -12.98
N ILE A 72 2.95 -5.88 -13.84
CA ILE A 72 2.65 -6.23 -15.25
C ILE A 72 3.72 -5.66 -16.21
N ALA A 73 4.57 -4.73 -15.77
CA ALA A 73 5.62 -4.10 -16.57
C ALA A 73 6.95 -4.86 -16.46
#